data_AF-A0AAW9LGU7-F1
#
_entry.id   AF-A0AAW9LGU7-F1
#
_cell.length_a   1.000
_cell.length_b   1.000
_cell.length_c   1.000
_cell.angle_alpha   90.00
_cell.angle_beta   90.00
_cell.angle_gamma   90.00
#
_symmetry.space_group_name_H-M   'P 1'
#
loop_
_entity.id
_entity.type
_entity.pdbx_description
1 polymer ?
#
loop_
_entity_poly.entity_id
_entity_poly.type
_entity_poly.pdbx_seq_one_letter_code
_entity_poly.pdbx_strand_id
1 'polypeptide(L)'
;MTETSSGRRMKVGWSLAGVAIAFVVGYVVYSYVGALVVGLFLYYAVRPVYRRLSGHVDHPDVTAAATLLVVGLPLLGVLAYAGVVGVSALDHFLQQANLEQLRSQLQPYLGLTTSGETNGMVDSVGKLVPQALGFVSAIFTWGVRLFVIVTVSFYLLRDDQKISNWARRTFDDDYGVLAFFRSVDDDLTTIYTGNLITVGVSSLIAVVVYYGLNLIAPQERRSSSRSCWGC
;
A
#
# COMPACT_ATOMS: atom_id res chain seq x y z
N MET A 1 30.02 34.55 39.89
CA MET A 1 29.43 34.83 38.57
C MET A 1 29.71 33.65 37.63
N THR A 2 29.01 32.52 37.74
CA THR A 2 29.25 31.33 36.86
C THR A 2 28.01 30.46 36.59
N GLU A 3 26.83 30.75 37.16
CA GLU A 3 25.66 29.86 37.07
C GLU A 3 24.76 30.03 35.83
N THR A 4 24.99 31.01 34.96
CA THR A 4 24.05 31.31 33.86
C THR A 4 24.33 30.56 32.55
N SER A 5 25.46 29.86 32.40
CA SER A 5 25.86 29.23 31.13
C SER A 5 25.26 27.82 30.93
N SER A 6 24.95 27.08 32.00
CA SER A 6 24.46 25.71 31.93
C SER A 6 23.02 25.62 31.41
N GLY A 7 22.12 26.49 31.90
CA GLY A 7 20.71 26.50 31.50
C GLY A 7 20.47 26.85 30.02
N ARG A 8 21.35 27.64 29.40
CA ARG A 8 21.25 27.97 27.97
C ARG A 8 21.68 26.79 27.09
N ARG A 9 22.72 26.05 27.47
CA ARG A 9 23.17 24.85 26.74
C ARG A 9 22.14 23.72 26.80
N MET A 10 21.45 23.56 27.92
CA MET A 10 20.39 22.55 28.07
C MET A 10 19.13 22.90 27.27
N LYS A 11 18.74 24.19 27.23
CA LYS A 11 17.65 24.68 26.36
C LYS A 11 18.01 24.60 24.87
N VAL A 12 19.25 24.89 24.51
CA VAL A 12 19.75 24.76 23.13
C VAL A 12 19.78 23.29 22.71
N GLY A 13 20.24 22.39 23.59
CA GLY A 13 20.20 20.94 23.34
C GLY A 13 18.79 20.41 23.12
N TRP A 14 17.82 20.85 23.95
CA TRP A 14 16.40 20.50 23.77
C TRP A 14 15.80 21.08 22.50
N SER A 15 16.14 22.33 22.15
CA SER A 15 15.66 22.94 20.90
C SER A 15 16.23 22.24 19.67
N LEU A 16 17.51 21.83 19.72
CA LEU A 16 18.16 21.10 18.64
C LEU A 16 17.54 19.71 18.48
N ALA A 17 17.26 19.03 19.60
CA ALA A 17 16.54 17.77 19.60
C ALA A 17 15.12 17.92 19.02
N GLY A 18 14.39 18.99 19.39
CA GLY A 18 13.08 19.30 18.84
C GLY A 18 13.13 19.53 17.32
N VAL A 19 14.11 20.32 16.84
CA VAL A 19 14.32 20.55 15.40
C VAL A 19 14.71 19.26 14.68
N ALA A 20 15.57 18.43 15.27
CA ALA A 20 15.96 17.15 14.69
C ALA A 20 14.75 16.21 14.57
N ILE A 21 13.93 16.10 15.61
CA ILE A 21 12.68 15.32 15.58
C ILE A 21 11.73 15.89 14.51
N ALA A 22 11.52 17.20 14.47
CA ALA A 22 10.66 17.84 13.47
C ALA A 22 11.18 17.60 12.04
N PHE A 23 12.50 17.63 11.83
CA PHE A 23 13.12 17.33 10.54
C PHE A 23 12.90 15.87 10.13
N VAL A 24 13.11 14.92 11.06
CA VAL A 24 12.86 13.49 10.80
C VAL A 24 11.40 13.25 10.47
N VAL A 25 10.48 13.82 11.25
CA VAL A 25 9.03 13.70 11.00
C VAL A 25 8.67 14.32 9.65
N GLY A 26 9.17 15.52 9.34
CA GLY A 26 8.96 16.18 8.05
C GLY A 26 9.49 15.37 6.87
N TYR A 27 10.66 14.74 7.03
CA TYR A 27 11.23 13.85 6.02
C TYR A 27 10.37 12.61 5.80
N VAL A 28 9.87 11.98 6.87
CA VAL A 28 8.95 10.84 6.79
C VAL A 28 7.66 11.26 6.07
N VAL A 29 7.05 12.38 6.46
CA VAL A 29 5.84 12.91 5.81
C VAL A 29 6.09 13.15 4.32
N TYR A 30 7.21 13.77 3.96
CA TYR A 30 7.60 14.00 2.56
C TYR A 30 7.77 12.71 1.77
N SER A 31 8.39 11.69 2.36
CA SER A 31 8.61 10.39 1.72
C SER A 31 7.30 9.65 1.42
N TYR A 32 6.27 9.86 2.26
CA TYR A 32 4.98 9.18 2.15
C TYR A 32 3.82 10.09 1.70
N VAL A 33 4.10 11.25 1.09
CA VAL A 33 3.05 12.19 0.61
C VAL A 33 2.00 11.47 -0.24
N GLY A 34 2.42 10.58 -1.15
CA GLY A 34 1.49 9.81 -1.96
C GLY A 34 0.53 8.94 -1.13
N ALA A 35 1.04 8.26 -0.11
CA ALA A 35 0.22 7.46 0.80
C ALA A 35 -0.68 8.33 1.68
N LEU A 36 -0.20 9.48 2.13
CA LEU A 36 -0.97 10.43 2.93
C LEU A 36 -2.14 11.02 2.12
N VAL A 37 -1.88 11.44 0.89
CA VAL A 37 -2.91 11.99 -0.01
C VAL A 37 -3.96 10.93 -0.33
N VAL A 38 -3.55 9.69 -0.60
CA VAL A 38 -4.49 8.59 -0.83
C VAL A 38 -5.31 8.27 0.44
N GLY A 39 -4.68 8.28 1.62
CA GLY A 39 -5.39 8.14 2.89
C GLY A 39 -6.40 9.27 3.14
N LEU A 40 -6.03 10.51 2.82
CA LEU A 40 -6.93 11.66 2.92
C LEU A 40 -8.09 11.55 1.92
N PHE A 41 -7.81 11.17 0.68
CA PHE A 41 -8.82 10.90 -0.33
C PHE A 41 -9.80 9.84 0.15
N LEU A 42 -9.29 8.71 0.65
CA LEU A 42 -10.11 7.61 1.16
C LEU A 42 -10.96 8.03 2.36
N TYR A 43 -10.37 8.79 3.30
CA TYR A 43 -11.08 9.37 4.43
C TYR A 43 -12.30 10.17 3.98
N TYR A 44 -12.10 11.17 3.12
CA TYR A 44 -13.19 12.04 2.65
C TYR A 44 -14.21 11.31 1.80
N ALA A 45 -13.76 10.39 0.95
CA ALA A 45 -14.63 9.63 0.06
C ALA A 45 -15.58 8.69 0.84
N VAL A 46 -15.13 8.15 1.97
CA VAL A 46 -15.93 7.23 2.82
C VAL A 46 -16.72 7.98 3.90
N ARG A 47 -16.32 9.20 4.27
CA ARG A 47 -16.96 10.02 5.30
C ARG A 47 -18.49 10.13 5.19
N PRO A 48 -19.11 10.45 4.03
CA PRO A 48 -20.57 10.53 3.96
C PRO A 48 -21.26 9.17 4.13
N VAL A 49 -20.62 8.08 3.75
CA VAL A 49 -21.11 6.71 3.98
C VAL A 49 -21.09 6.40 5.47
N TYR A 50 -19.98 6.71 6.16
CA TYR A 50 -19.86 6.55 7.61
C TYR A 50 -20.92 7.37 8.36
N ARG A 51 -21.12 8.64 7.97
CA ARG A 51 -22.09 9.54 8.61
C ARG A 51 -23.54 9.10 8.42
N ARG A 52 -23.85 8.37 7.34
CA ARG A 52 -25.18 7.74 7.15
C ARG A 52 -25.36 6.47 7.99
N LEU A 53 -24.28 5.74 8.27
CA LEU A 53 -24.32 4.50 9.04
C LEU A 53 -24.24 4.73 10.57
N SER A 54 -23.54 5.78 11.01
CA SER A 54 -23.31 6.07 12.44
C SER A 54 -24.54 6.61 13.19
N GLY A 55 -25.67 6.84 12.51
CA GLY A 55 -26.90 7.31 13.16
C GLY A 55 -27.55 6.33 14.14
N HIS A 56 -27.02 5.11 14.31
CA HIS A 56 -27.64 4.02 15.06
C HIS A 56 -26.76 3.38 16.16
N VAL A 57 -25.56 3.89 16.48
CA VAL A 57 -24.66 3.23 17.45
C VAL A 57 -24.03 4.22 18.44
N ASP A 58 -24.39 4.10 19.72
CA ASP A 58 -24.05 5.02 20.81
C ASP A 58 -22.67 4.82 21.46
N HIS A 59 -21.80 3.94 20.95
CA HIS A 59 -20.50 3.61 21.58
C HIS A 59 -19.28 3.76 20.65
N PRO A 60 -18.57 4.90 20.70
CA PRO A 60 -17.52 5.28 19.73
C PRO A 60 -16.28 4.38 19.70
N ASP A 61 -15.96 3.64 20.77
CA ASP A 61 -14.75 2.80 20.81
C ASP A 61 -14.95 1.41 20.17
N VAL A 62 -16.16 0.86 20.19
CA VAL A 62 -16.48 -0.45 19.59
C VAL A 62 -16.61 -0.33 18.08
N THR A 63 -17.19 0.78 17.60
CA THR A 63 -17.29 1.08 16.17
C THR A 63 -15.91 1.24 15.56
N ALA A 64 -14.98 1.93 16.23
CA ALA A 64 -13.61 2.12 15.76
C ALA A 64 -12.83 0.80 15.63
N ALA A 65 -12.98 -0.13 16.60
CA ALA A 65 -12.38 -1.45 16.51
C ALA A 65 -13.03 -2.30 15.40
N ALA A 66 -14.34 -2.19 15.22
CA ALA A 66 -15.08 -2.91 14.18
C ALA A 66 -14.73 -2.40 12.77
N THR A 67 -14.60 -1.09 12.54
CA THR A 67 -14.10 -0.55 11.25
C THR A 67 -12.63 -0.89 11.04
N LEU A 68 -11.80 -0.89 12.09
CA LEU A 68 -10.41 -1.31 12.00
C LEU A 68 -10.29 -2.79 11.61
N LEU A 69 -11.19 -3.65 12.10
CA LEU A 69 -11.29 -5.05 11.66
C LEU A 69 -11.82 -5.15 10.23
N VAL A 70 -12.86 -4.41 9.86
CA VAL A 70 -13.42 -4.42 8.50
C VAL A 70 -12.42 -3.94 7.44
N VAL A 71 -11.48 -3.05 7.78
CA VAL A 71 -10.43 -2.57 6.86
C VAL A 71 -9.13 -3.35 7.01
N GLY A 72 -8.72 -3.68 8.23
CA GLY A 72 -7.49 -4.40 8.52
C GLY A 72 -7.55 -5.87 8.10
N LEU A 73 -8.72 -6.52 8.20
CA LEU A 73 -8.91 -7.92 7.81
C LEU A 73 -8.78 -8.14 6.29
N PRO A 74 -9.41 -7.36 5.39
CA PRO A 74 -9.13 -7.47 3.96
C PRO A 74 -7.70 -7.08 3.62
N LEU A 75 -7.08 -6.17 4.38
CA LEU A 75 -5.66 -5.83 4.21
C LEU A 75 -4.74 -7.03 4.48
N LEU A 76 -4.94 -7.68 5.63
CA LEU A 76 -4.25 -8.89 6.02
C LEU A 76 -4.55 -10.02 5.03
N GLY A 77 -5.79 -10.09 4.52
CA GLY A 77 -6.19 -11.01 3.46
C GLY A 77 -5.42 -10.78 2.16
N VAL A 78 -5.27 -9.53 1.71
CA VAL A 78 -4.48 -9.18 0.51
C VAL A 78 -3.01 -9.50 0.72
N LEU A 79 -2.44 -9.20 1.88
CA LEU A 79 -1.05 -9.54 2.20
C LEU A 79 -0.83 -11.06 2.26
N ALA A 80 -1.77 -11.79 2.85
CA ALA A 80 -1.74 -13.25 2.89
C ALA A 80 -1.87 -13.85 1.48
N TYR A 81 -2.80 -13.35 0.67
CA TYR A 81 -2.99 -13.80 -0.70
C TYR A 81 -1.80 -13.45 -1.61
N ALA A 82 -1.23 -12.26 -1.45
CA ALA A 82 0.01 -11.87 -2.13
C ALA A 82 1.18 -12.78 -1.72
N GLY A 83 1.24 -13.20 -0.45
CA GLY A 83 2.17 -14.23 0.02
C GLY A 83 1.97 -15.56 -0.69
N VAL A 84 0.73 -16.05 -0.78
CA VAL A 84 0.39 -17.30 -1.50
C VAL A 84 0.76 -17.20 -2.98
N VAL A 85 0.35 -16.13 -3.66
CA VAL A 85 0.69 -15.87 -5.07
C VAL A 85 2.19 -15.74 -5.27
N GLY A 86 2.91 -15.15 -4.31
CA GLY A 86 4.37 -15.04 -4.33
C GLY A 86 5.05 -16.41 -4.29
N VAL A 87 4.58 -17.31 -3.43
CA VAL A 87 5.06 -18.69 -3.38
C VAL A 87 4.71 -19.43 -4.68
N SER A 88 3.50 -19.25 -5.21
CA SER A 88 3.08 -19.86 -6.47
C SER A 88 3.85 -19.32 -7.68
N ALA A 89 4.24 -18.05 -7.69
CA ALA A 89 5.05 -17.45 -8.74
C ALA A 89 6.48 -18.02 -8.74
N LEU A 90 7.02 -18.31 -7.56
CA LEU A 90 8.30 -18.98 -7.42
C LEU A 90 8.23 -20.42 -7.96
N ASP A 91 7.15 -21.15 -7.65
CA ASP A 91 6.95 -22.52 -8.14
C ASP A 91 6.70 -22.58 -9.66
N HIS A 92 5.88 -21.68 -10.20
CA HIS A 92 5.65 -21.59 -11.65
C HIS A 92 6.92 -21.19 -12.42
N PHE A 93 7.75 -20.30 -11.87
CA PHE A 93 9.02 -19.95 -12.48
C PHE A 93 10.02 -21.11 -12.42
N LEU A 94 10.04 -21.89 -11.32
CA LEU A 94 10.87 -23.09 -11.21
C LEU A 94 10.43 -24.21 -12.18
N GLN A 95 9.13 -24.35 -12.42
CA GLN A 95 8.59 -25.33 -13.39
C GLN A 95 8.74 -24.88 -14.85
N GLN A 96 8.66 -23.57 -15.11
CA GLN A 96 8.67 -23.00 -16.45
C GLN A 96 10.06 -22.56 -16.92
N ALA A 97 10.97 -22.27 -15.98
CA ALA A 97 12.42 -22.35 -16.18
C ALA A 97 12.81 -23.83 -16.26
N ASN A 98 12.28 -24.46 -17.30
CA ASN A 98 12.45 -25.85 -17.63
C ASN A 98 13.96 -26.15 -17.65
N LEU A 99 14.40 -27.02 -16.73
CA LEU A 99 15.73 -27.60 -16.67
C LEU A 99 16.20 -28.17 -18.02
N GLU A 100 15.28 -28.37 -18.97
CA GLU A 100 15.48 -28.73 -20.39
C GLU A 100 16.25 -27.68 -21.21
N GLN A 101 15.86 -26.39 -21.15
CA GLN A 101 16.50 -25.35 -21.98
C GLN A 101 17.86 -24.92 -21.38
N LEU A 102 17.97 -25.03 -20.06
CA LEU A 102 19.25 -24.88 -19.37
C LEU A 102 20.15 -26.10 -19.58
N ARG A 103 19.59 -27.33 -19.63
CA ARG A 103 20.32 -28.57 -20.00
C ARG A 103 20.86 -28.53 -21.42
N SER A 104 20.09 -28.06 -22.40
CA SER A 104 20.52 -28.07 -23.80
C SER A 104 21.64 -27.06 -24.09
N GLN A 105 21.68 -25.94 -23.37
CA GLN A 105 22.80 -24.97 -23.43
C GLN A 105 24.02 -25.40 -22.61
N LEU A 106 23.82 -26.15 -21.53
CA LEU A 106 24.91 -26.64 -20.67
C LEU A 106 25.46 -28.00 -21.09
N GLN A 107 24.80 -28.71 -22.01
CA GLN A 107 25.20 -30.04 -22.48
C GLN A 107 26.67 -30.13 -22.97
N PRO A 108 27.23 -29.11 -23.66
CA PRO A 108 28.64 -29.11 -24.05
C PRO A 108 29.62 -28.91 -22.89
N TYR A 109 29.18 -28.31 -21.78
CA TYR A 109 30.01 -28.02 -20.60
C TYR A 109 29.90 -29.11 -19.52
N LEU A 110 28.71 -29.71 -19.35
CA LEU A 110 28.43 -30.81 -18.41
C LEU A 110 29.08 -32.15 -18.84
N GLY A 111 29.48 -32.27 -20.10
CA GLY A 111 30.19 -33.45 -20.62
C GLY A 111 31.63 -33.59 -20.13
N LEU A 112 32.21 -32.56 -19.49
CA LEU A 112 33.59 -32.53 -19.02
C LEU A 112 33.74 -32.59 -17.50
N THR A 113 32.64 -32.60 -16.77
CA THR A 113 32.63 -32.36 -15.33
C THR A 113 32.01 -33.53 -14.57
N THR A 114 32.53 -34.73 -14.85
CA THR A 114 32.47 -35.84 -13.88
C THR A 114 33.54 -35.63 -12.80
N SER A 115 33.67 -34.41 -12.26
CA SER A 115 34.49 -34.10 -11.08
C SER A 115 34.13 -32.69 -10.56
N GLY A 116 33.26 -32.61 -9.55
CA GLY A 116 33.21 -31.45 -8.64
C GLY A 116 32.45 -30.19 -9.11
N GLU A 117 31.28 -30.29 -9.72
CA GLU A 117 30.46 -29.11 -10.04
C GLU A 117 29.46 -28.71 -8.95
N THR A 118 29.94 -28.00 -7.94
CA THR A 118 29.11 -27.16 -7.05
C THR A 118 28.69 -25.83 -7.72
N ASN A 119 29.26 -25.47 -8.87
CA ASN A 119 29.11 -24.14 -9.47
C ASN A 119 27.75 -23.91 -10.19
N GLY A 120 27.16 -24.94 -10.81
CA GLY A 120 25.88 -24.80 -11.53
C GLY A 120 24.66 -24.56 -10.63
N MET A 121 24.70 -25.11 -9.41
CA MET A 121 23.65 -24.90 -8.40
C MET A 121 23.77 -23.52 -7.75
N VAL A 122 25.00 -23.03 -7.54
CA VAL A 122 25.26 -21.68 -7.00
C VAL A 122 24.85 -20.58 -7.99
N ASP A 123 25.04 -20.78 -9.29
CA ASP A 123 24.66 -19.78 -10.31
C ASP A 123 23.14 -19.69 -10.53
N SER A 124 22.43 -20.82 -10.40
CA SER A 124 20.96 -20.86 -10.47
C SER A 124 20.31 -20.28 -9.20
N VAL A 125 20.84 -20.63 -8.02
CA VAL A 125 20.41 -20.02 -6.74
C VAL A 125 20.75 -18.53 -6.72
N GLY A 126 21.89 -18.14 -7.27
CA GLY A 126 22.33 -16.74 -7.38
C GLY A 126 21.43 -15.85 -8.24
N LYS A 127 20.68 -16.42 -9.21
CA LYS A 127 19.71 -15.69 -10.04
C LYS A 127 18.31 -15.63 -9.41
N LEU A 128 17.92 -16.64 -8.64
CA LEU A 128 16.63 -16.70 -7.95
C LEU A 128 16.59 -15.80 -6.70
N VAL A 129 17.72 -15.64 -6.00
CA VAL A 129 17.80 -14.83 -4.78
C VAL A 129 17.46 -13.35 -5.02
N PRO A 130 18.05 -12.64 -6.02
CA PRO A 130 17.73 -11.24 -6.29
C PRO A 130 16.28 -11.03 -6.74
N GLN A 131 15.71 -11.99 -7.48
CA GLN A 131 14.33 -11.90 -7.95
C GLN A 131 13.32 -12.12 -6.81
N ALA A 132 13.58 -13.10 -5.93
CA ALA A 132 12.80 -13.31 -4.71
C ALA A 132 12.91 -12.10 -3.76
N LEU A 133 14.12 -11.57 -3.56
CA LEU A 133 14.34 -10.36 -2.75
C LEU A 133 13.66 -9.14 -3.37
N GLY A 134 13.67 -8.99 -4.69
CA GLY A 134 12.97 -7.93 -5.40
C GLY A 134 11.45 -8.01 -5.22
N PHE A 135 10.89 -9.22 -5.28
CA PHE A 135 9.46 -9.45 -5.05
C PHE A 135 9.06 -9.18 -3.59
N VAL A 136 9.82 -9.68 -2.62
CA VAL A 136 9.60 -9.41 -1.19
C VAL A 136 9.72 -7.92 -0.90
N SER A 137 10.72 -7.26 -1.47
CA SER A 137 10.91 -5.81 -1.35
C SER A 137 9.73 -5.03 -1.94
N ALA A 138 9.21 -5.47 -3.09
CA ALA A 138 8.03 -4.86 -3.70
C ALA A 138 6.80 -5.01 -2.79
N ILE A 139 6.50 -6.22 -2.32
CA ILE A 139 5.39 -6.46 -1.38
C ILE A 139 5.54 -5.61 -0.13
N PHE A 140 6.73 -5.59 0.46
CA PHE A 140 6.99 -4.81 1.66
C PHE A 140 6.78 -3.32 1.41
N THR A 141 7.30 -2.79 0.30
CA THR A 141 7.16 -1.38 -0.07
C THR A 141 5.70 -0.98 -0.27
N TRP A 142 4.94 -1.77 -1.04
CA TRP A 142 3.51 -1.53 -1.25
C TRP A 142 2.71 -1.73 0.04
N GLY A 143 3.06 -2.75 0.83
CA GLY A 143 2.43 -3.07 2.12
C GLY A 143 2.60 -1.94 3.13
N VAL A 144 3.81 -1.38 3.28
CA VAL A 144 4.06 -0.22 4.15
C VAL A 144 3.24 0.99 3.71
N ARG A 145 3.19 1.31 2.41
CA ARG A 145 2.39 2.44 1.90
C ARG A 145 0.91 2.26 2.22
N LEU A 146 0.40 1.05 2.03
CA LEU A 146 -1.00 0.72 2.26
C LEU A 146 -1.34 0.63 3.77
N PHE A 147 -0.39 0.20 4.61
CA PHE A 147 -0.48 0.33 6.06
C PHE A 147 -0.58 1.79 6.50
N VAL A 148 0.23 2.69 5.92
CA VAL A 148 0.18 4.14 6.20
C VAL A 148 -1.17 4.73 5.76
N ILE A 149 -1.63 4.43 4.54
CA ILE A 149 -2.95 4.86 4.03
C ILE A 149 -4.05 4.50 5.03
N VAL A 150 -4.09 3.23 5.46
CA VAL A 150 -5.12 2.74 6.39
C VAL A 150 -5.00 3.38 7.76
N THR A 151 -3.79 3.45 8.31
CA THR A 151 -3.54 4.04 9.63
C THR A 151 -3.95 5.52 9.67
N VAL A 152 -3.59 6.29 8.65
CA VAL A 152 -3.91 7.71 8.54
C VAL A 152 -5.40 7.91 8.36
N SER A 153 -6.03 7.16 7.46
CA SER A 153 -7.48 7.21 7.27
C SER A 153 -8.22 6.86 8.55
N PHE A 154 -7.75 5.85 9.29
CA PHE A 154 -8.32 5.44 10.58
C PHE A 154 -8.20 6.54 11.63
N TYR A 155 -7.01 7.12 11.80
CA TYR A 155 -6.78 8.14 12.81
C TYR A 155 -7.61 9.39 12.52
N LEU A 156 -7.68 9.80 11.25
CA LEU A 156 -8.56 10.89 10.82
C LEU A 156 -10.04 10.58 11.06
N LEU A 157 -10.50 9.36 10.77
CA LEU A 157 -11.91 8.98 10.98
C LEU A 157 -12.27 8.82 12.46
N ARG A 158 -11.36 8.29 13.28
CA ARG A 158 -11.57 8.09 14.72
C ARG A 158 -11.58 9.42 15.48
N ASP A 159 -10.64 10.31 15.17
CA ASP A 159 -10.40 11.52 15.96
C ASP A 159 -10.90 12.81 15.28
N ASP A 160 -11.71 12.73 14.21
CA ASP A 160 -12.31 13.89 13.50
C ASP A 160 -12.91 14.94 14.45
N GLN A 161 -13.63 14.50 15.48
CA GLN A 161 -14.25 15.39 16.47
C GLN A 161 -13.21 16.07 17.37
N LYS A 162 -12.13 15.36 17.76
CA LYS A 162 -11.06 15.95 18.58
C LYS A 162 -10.23 16.93 17.77
N ILE A 163 -9.93 16.61 16.51
CA ILE A 163 -9.17 17.47 15.60
C ILE A 163 -9.95 18.76 15.32
N SER A 164 -11.24 18.66 15.00
CA SER A 164 -12.06 19.85 14.75
C SER A 164 -12.26 20.70 16.01
N ASN A 165 -12.37 20.08 17.20
CA ASN A 165 -12.44 20.81 18.47
C ASN A 165 -11.12 21.50 18.83
N TRP A 166 -9.98 20.84 18.60
CA TRP A 166 -8.66 21.45 18.79
C TRP A 166 -8.46 22.62 17.83
N ALA A 167 -8.79 22.44 16.54
CA ALA A 167 -8.67 23.49 15.54
C ALA A 167 -9.53 24.72 15.89
N ARG A 168 -10.78 24.50 16.33
CA ARG A 168 -11.64 25.59 16.83
C ARG A 168 -11.02 26.34 18.00
N ARG A 169 -10.44 25.63 18.98
CA ARG A 169 -9.80 26.25 20.16
C ARG A 169 -8.50 27.00 19.84
N THR A 170 -7.75 26.55 18.84
CA THR A 170 -6.47 27.16 18.45
C THR A 170 -6.67 28.39 17.56
N PHE A 171 -7.72 28.42 16.75
CA PHE A 171 -7.98 29.49 15.79
C PHE A 171 -9.23 30.33 16.13
N ASP A 172 -9.67 30.31 17.39
CA ASP A 172 -10.88 31.00 17.85
C ASP A 172 -10.82 32.53 17.60
N ASP A 173 -9.62 33.10 17.54
CA ASP A 173 -9.39 34.53 17.30
C ASP A 173 -9.45 34.95 15.82
N ASP A 174 -9.50 34.03 14.85
CA ASP A 174 -9.41 34.35 13.42
C ASP A 174 -10.52 33.67 12.58
N TYR A 175 -11.71 34.29 12.61
CA TYR A 175 -12.93 33.80 11.95
C TYR A 175 -12.74 33.51 10.45
N GLY A 176 -11.88 34.28 9.76
CA GLY A 176 -11.61 34.10 8.33
C GLY A 176 -10.92 32.77 8.02
N VAL A 177 -9.96 32.37 8.86
CA VAL A 177 -9.19 31.14 8.69
C VAL A 177 -10.09 29.92 8.90
N LEU A 178 -10.93 29.93 9.94
CA LEU A 178 -11.86 28.83 10.22
C LEU A 178 -12.92 28.66 9.11
N ALA A 179 -13.44 29.76 8.56
CA ALA A 179 -14.41 29.74 7.48
C ALA A 179 -13.80 29.15 6.19
N PHE A 180 -12.56 29.52 5.86
CA PHE A 180 -11.83 28.95 4.73
C PHE A 180 -11.64 27.44 4.86
N PHE A 181 -11.13 26.97 6.01
CA PHE A 181 -10.93 25.53 6.24
C PHE A 181 -12.24 24.74 6.13
N ARG A 182 -13.35 25.31 6.61
CA ARG A 182 -14.65 24.66 6.54
C ARG A 182 -15.19 24.58 5.11
N SER A 183 -15.00 25.63 4.30
CA SER A 183 -15.35 25.59 2.88
C SER A 183 -14.54 24.53 2.13
N VAL A 184 -13.23 24.48 2.37
CA VAL A 184 -12.35 23.48 1.75
C VAL A 184 -12.73 22.06 2.15
N ASP A 185 -13.07 21.82 3.42
CA ASP A 185 -13.53 20.50 3.92
C ASP A 185 -14.80 20.02 3.20
N ASP A 186 -15.79 20.89 3.05
CA ASP A 186 -17.06 20.58 2.37
C ASP A 186 -16.85 20.35 0.86
N ASP A 187 -16.02 21.16 0.21
CA ASP A 187 -15.68 21.04 -1.21
C ASP A 187 -14.94 19.72 -1.49
N LEU A 188 -13.92 19.39 -0.69
CA LEU A 188 -13.17 18.13 -0.81
C LEU A 188 -14.07 16.92 -0.59
N THR A 189 -14.94 16.97 0.42
CA THR A 189 -15.91 15.89 0.69
C THR A 189 -16.78 15.64 -0.54
N THR A 190 -17.28 16.71 -1.16
CA THR A 190 -18.17 16.61 -2.32
C THR A 190 -17.44 16.03 -3.54
N ILE A 191 -16.27 16.58 -3.88
CA ILE A 191 -15.49 16.16 -5.07
C ILE A 191 -14.98 14.73 -4.94
N TYR A 192 -14.38 14.37 -3.80
CA TYR A 192 -13.81 13.04 -3.61
C TYR A 192 -14.88 11.95 -3.51
N THR A 193 -16.02 12.24 -2.89
CA THR A 193 -17.14 11.29 -2.87
C THR A 193 -17.71 11.06 -4.28
N GLY A 194 -17.90 12.14 -5.05
CA GLY A 194 -18.35 12.03 -6.44
C GLY A 194 -17.40 11.20 -7.31
N ASN A 195 -16.09 11.43 -7.15
CA ASN A 195 -15.06 10.65 -7.83
C ASN A 195 -15.07 9.18 -7.42
N LEU A 196 -15.21 8.87 -6.12
CA LEU A 196 -15.27 7.50 -5.64
C LEU A 196 -16.46 6.73 -6.23
N ILE A 197 -17.64 7.34 -6.26
CA ILE A 197 -18.84 6.73 -6.85
C ILE A 197 -18.61 6.47 -8.34
N THR A 198 -18.04 7.42 -9.07
CA THR A 198 -17.76 7.28 -10.50
C THR A 198 -16.81 6.12 -10.79
N VAL A 199 -15.71 6.03 -10.04
CA VAL A 199 -14.75 4.92 -10.14
C VAL A 199 -15.42 3.61 -9.77
N GLY A 200 -16.16 3.55 -8.66
CA GLY A 200 -16.85 2.34 -8.21
C GLY A 200 -17.87 1.82 -9.22
N VAL A 201 -18.70 2.71 -9.80
CA VAL A 201 -19.67 2.36 -10.85
C VAL A 201 -18.94 1.86 -12.10
N SER A 202 -17.89 2.55 -12.52
CA SER A 202 -17.10 2.14 -13.70
C SER A 202 -16.43 0.78 -13.49
N SER A 203 -15.88 0.53 -12.31
CA SER A 203 -15.30 -0.78 -11.94
C SER A 203 -16.36 -1.88 -11.92
N LEU A 204 -17.55 -1.61 -11.38
CA LEU A 204 -18.64 -2.58 -11.36
C LEU A 204 -19.09 -2.93 -12.79
N ILE A 205 -19.26 -1.91 -13.64
CA ILE A 205 -19.59 -2.11 -15.06
C ILE A 205 -18.50 -2.94 -15.73
N ALA A 206 -17.21 -2.63 -15.50
CA ALA A 206 -16.10 -3.38 -16.08
C ALA A 206 -16.12 -4.87 -15.67
N VAL A 207 -16.38 -5.16 -14.40
CA VAL A 207 -16.51 -6.54 -13.90
C VAL A 207 -17.69 -7.26 -14.57
N VAL A 208 -18.87 -6.62 -14.62
CA VAL A 208 -20.07 -7.19 -15.26
C VAL A 208 -19.82 -7.45 -16.74
N VAL A 209 -19.20 -6.51 -17.46
CA VAL A 209 -18.85 -6.66 -18.87
C VAL A 209 -17.84 -7.79 -19.06
N TYR A 210 -16.81 -7.88 -18.22
CA TYR A 210 -15.80 -8.94 -18.30
C TYR A 210 -16.43 -10.32 -18.12
N TYR A 211 -17.23 -10.51 -17.08
CA TYR A 211 -17.93 -11.78 -16.85
C TYR A 211 -18.97 -12.05 -17.94
N GLY A 212 -19.70 -11.05 -18.42
CA GLY A 212 -20.65 -11.17 -19.51
C GLY A 212 -19.99 -11.61 -20.82
N LEU A 213 -18.83 -11.02 -21.16
CA LEU A 213 -18.04 -11.43 -22.32
C LEU A 213 -17.51 -12.86 -22.16
N ASN A 214 -17.08 -13.26 -20.96
CA ASN A 214 -16.60 -14.62 -20.71
C ASN A 214 -17.71 -15.69 -20.82
N LEU A 215 -18.98 -15.31 -20.67
CA LEU A 215 -20.12 -16.21 -20.92
C LEU A 215 -20.43 -16.36 -22.41
N ILE A 216 -20.22 -15.31 -23.21
CA ILE A 216 -20.50 -15.29 -24.66
C ILE A 216 -19.32 -15.85 -25.47
N ALA A 217 -18.10 -15.65 -25.00
CA ALA A 217 -16.88 -16.18 -25.60
C ALA A 217 -16.47 -17.45 -24.82
N PRO A 218 -16.87 -18.67 -25.26
CA PRO A 218 -16.26 -19.88 -24.74
C PRO A 218 -14.75 -19.83 -24.96
N GLN A 219 -14.00 -20.38 -23.99
CA GLN A 219 -12.54 -20.47 -23.98
C GLN A 219 -12.06 -21.41 -25.10
N GLU A 220 -12.23 -21.02 -26.36
CA GLU A 220 -11.76 -21.78 -27.50
C GLU A 220 -10.53 -21.12 -28.13
N ARG A 221 -9.45 -21.90 -28.12
CA ARG A 221 -8.19 -21.76 -28.85
C ARG A 221 -7.09 -20.91 -28.19
N ARG A 222 -6.52 -21.46 -27.12
CA ARG A 222 -5.05 -21.49 -26.98
C ARG A 222 -4.51 -22.56 -27.95
N SER A 223 -4.48 -22.20 -29.24
CA SER A 223 -3.89 -23.05 -30.28
C SER A 223 -2.40 -23.23 -30.02
N SER A 224 -2.05 -24.46 -29.66
CA SER A 224 -0.71 -25.04 -29.74
C SER A 224 -0.08 -24.73 -31.11
N SER A 225 0.81 -23.73 -31.20
CA SER A 225 1.79 -23.66 -32.30
C SER A 225 2.96 -24.59 -31.97
N ARG A 226 2.69 -25.89 -31.92
CA ARG A 226 3.74 -26.90 -32.09
C ARG A 226 3.89 -27.15 -33.58
N SER A 227 5.13 -27.09 -34.05
CA SER A 227 5.61 -27.91 -35.17
C SER A 227 5.09 -27.54 -36.57
N CYS A 228 5.68 -26.50 -37.17
CA CYS A 228 5.72 -26.40 -38.63
C CYS A 228 6.98 -25.65 -39.09
N TRP A 229 8.16 -26.21 -38.82
CA TRP A 229 9.37 -25.94 -39.59
C TRP A 229 10.14 -27.26 -39.73
N GLY A 230 9.93 -27.88 -40.88
CA GLY A 230 10.45 -29.18 -41.25
C GLY A 230 10.06 -29.47 -42.70
N CYS A 231 10.61 -28.67 -43.61
CA CYS A 231 10.89 -29.00 -45.01
C CYS A 231 12.16 -28.25 -45.41
#